data_AF-A0A7R8VJ23-F1
#
_entry.id   AF-A0A7R8VJ23-F1
#
_cell.length_a   1.000
_cell.length_b   1.000
_cell.length_c   1.000
_cell.angle_alpha   90.00
_cell.angle_beta   90.00
_cell.angle_gamma   90.00
#
_symmetry.space_group_name_H-M   'P 1'
#
loop_
_entity.id
_entity.type
_entity.pdbx_description
1 polymer ?
#
loop_
_entity_poly.entity_id
_entity_poly.type
_entity_poly.pdbx_seq_one_letter_code
_entity_poly.pdbx_strand_id
1 'polypeptide(L)'
;MHWCILSSANLGNEDEDKVSVVSDLESILTFYCKSSGVQYEQGNGWIEILLPLISLKLPRSDTYNLFEAIKHRYIPRGCKKNGVVFHVFRLLLLYHDPELCSFLDTMRISPDLYCLSWFQSLFAATCGLPVGLCMWDLYFQKADPFFVFFLALVMIVNAREQILSMKNDSKQTLVDTLSAMPCALEADDVTDFCSLAQYYDLKTPSSFKETLVDTLFSAAPTGEDTRAASISQALCLPVTAHELVSNAAADQDPATESVRFFLVDCRPADQYNAGHLPTAFHLDCNLMLQEPAAFLTAVQGLLSAQRQALAARSAAGGEHLCFLGSGRVEEDQYTHMVVASFLQKHTHFVSMVSGGYKGREGESGGPQPSELAAMKLKSAEVKGKLFDYIVNPTGSSNTERHVSSSDKLGKRYRSLAPLNVCRPVDSTSVASPEEDEHQEVVSISTWLGKPEVVMSFKCHEVKVNGYMYDSHLLVTDSHVYVLRDLPGKRGFAHIVVRRPLSAIVKITSKKKHPELITFKYGVPEGEELVISDMDRFLIPEASKATGIISQQILKHLKSKEVTSSPPRFFRWKRTMIGARNKLGVHVFVDNFERKKGQGDSLFKMFRLKLVLKSVFSYTSPYL
;
A
#
# COMPACT_ATOMS: atom_id res chain seq x y z
N MET A 1 8.50 7.79 -37.66
CA MET A 1 8.98 9.11 -38.12
C MET A 1 8.01 10.26 -37.79
N HIS A 2 6.74 10.24 -38.23
CA HIS A 2 5.79 11.33 -37.95
C HIS A 2 5.49 11.54 -36.44
N TRP A 3 5.56 10.46 -35.65
CA TRP A 3 5.41 10.51 -34.18
C TRP A 3 6.64 11.04 -33.42
N CYS A 4 7.86 10.84 -33.96
CA CYS A 4 9.09 11.42 -33.38
C CYS A 4 9.11 12.95 -33.51
N ILE A 5 8.47 13.49 -34.54
CA ILE A 5 8.37 14.94 -34.80
C ILE A 5 7.35 15.60 -33.84
N LEU A 6 6.29 14.88 -33.44
CA LEU A 6 5.34 15.34 -32.42
C LEU A 6 5.93 15.26 -31.00
N SER A 7 6.74 14.24 -30.70
CA SER A 7 7.43 14.14 -29.41
C SER A 7 8.63 15.08 -29.27
N SER A 8 9.31 15.43 -30.38
CA SER A 8 10.37 16.44 -30.37
C SER A 8 9.86 17.88 -30.20
N ALA A 9 8.58 18.14 -30.50
CA ALA A 9 7.93 19.41 -30.19
C ALA A 9 7.80 19.67 -28.67
N ASN A 10 7.70 18.60 -27.85
CA ASN A 10 7.66 18.70 -26.39
C ASN A 10 9.04 18.92 -25.72
N LEU A 11 10.13 18.84 -26.49
CA LEU A 11 11.50 19.02 -25.99
C LEU A 11 12.02 20.46 -26.08
N GLY A 12 11.29 21.38 -26.72
CA GLY A 12 11.69 22.80 -26.83
C GLY A 12 13.00 23.06 -27.59
N ASN A 13 13.45 22.09 -28.39
CA ASN A 13 14.73 22.13 -29.09
C ASN A 13 14.63 22.89 -30.44
N GLU A 14 15.68 23.61 -30.81
CA GLU A 14 15.86 24.24 -32.13
C GLU A 14 15.89 23.17 -33.25
N ASP A 15 15.60 23.53 -34.49
CA ASP A 15 15.41 22.53 -35.57
C ASP A 15 16.66 21.68 -35.88
N GLU A 16 17.88 22.18 -35.60
CA GLU A 16 19.13 21.39 -35.70
C GLU A 16 19.23 20.31 -34.62
N ASP A 17 18.83 20.63 -33.37
CA ASP A 17 18.84 19.68 -32.26
C ASP A 17 17.85 18.53 -32.51
N LYS A 18 16.75 18.78 -33.23
CA LYS A 18 15.77 17.73 -33.60
C LYS A 18 16.37 16.68 -34.52
N VAL A 19 17.18 17.09 -35.50
CA VAL A 19 17.82 16.17 -36.44
C VAL A 19 18.86 15.30 -35.73
N SER A 20 19.64 15.90 -34.82
CA SER A 20 20.61 15.17 -33.99
C SER A 20 19.92 14.12 -33.11
N VAL A 21 18.84 14.48 -32.43
CA VAL A 21 18.08 13.57 -31.56
C VAL A 21 17.50 12.39 -32.34
N VAL A 22 16.93 12.63 -33.53
CA VAL A 22 16.39 11.56 -34.37
C VAL A 22 17.50 10.62 -34.85
N SER A 23 18.66 11.15 -35.22
CA SER A 23 19.83 10.34 -35.60
C SER A 23 20.33 9.47 -34.45
N ASP A 24 20.42 10.02 -33.24
CA ASP A 24 20.82 9.27 -32.04
C ASP A 24 19.83 8.15 -31.71
N LEU A 25 18.52 8.45 -31.74
CA LEU A 25 17.46 7.45 -31.54
C LEU A 25 17.58 6.29 -32.54
N GLU A 26 17.67 6.61 -33.84
CA GLU A 26 17.74 5.59 -34.88
C GLU A 26 19.02 4.74 -34.76
N SER A 27 20.16 5.37 -34.47
CA SER A 27 21.44 4.69 -34.28
C SER A 27 21.41 3.71 -33.10
N ILE A 28 20.92 4.15 -31.95
CA ILE A 28 20.82 3.34 -30.72
C ILE A 28 19.86 2.17 -30.93
N LEU A 29 18.66 2.43 -31.46
CA LEU A 29 17.65 1.39 -31.67
C LEU A 29 18.08 0.36 -32.72
N THR A 30 18.70 0.81 -33.82
CA THR A 30 19.21 -0.10 -34.87
C THR A 30 20.33 -0.98 -34.32
N PHE A 31 21.24 -0.42 -33.53
CA PHE A 31 22.30 -1.19 -32.88
C PHE A 31 21.73 -2.20 -31.88
N TYR A 32 20.76 -1.80 -31.06
CA TYR A 32 20.07 -2.70 -30.13
C TYR A 32 19.40 -3.88 -30.85
N CYS A 33 18.64 -3.61 -31.91
CA CYS A 33 17.97 -4.66 -32.70
C CYS A 33 18.97 -5.67 -33.29
N LYS A 34 20.10 -5.17 -33.82
CA LYS A 34 21.16 -6.02 -34.40
C LYS A 34 21.91 -6.83 -33.36
N SER A 35 22.27 -6.22 -32.23
CA SER A 35 23.05 -6.88 -31.16
C SER A 35 22.22 -7.90 -30.39
N SER A 36 20.95 -7.59 -30.09
CA SER A 36 20.05 -8.47 -29.34
C SER A 36 19.26 -9.45 -30.21
N GLY A 37 19.35 -9.34 -31.54
CA GLY A 37 18.61 -10.21 -32.47
C GLY A 37 17.09 -10.03 -32.43
N VAL A 38 16.60 -8.86 -32.02
CA VAL A 38 15.16 -8.54 -31.90
C VAL A 38 14.71 -7.58 -33.01
N GLN A 39 13.43 -7.66 -33.38
CA GLN A 39 12.84 -6.73 -34.34
C GLN A 39 12.20 -5.53 -33.62
N TYR A 40 12.26 -4.37 -34.26
CA TYR A 40 11.57 -3.18 -33.79
C TYR A 40 10.08 -3.26 -34.13
N GLU A 41 9.23 -2.96 -33.15
CA GLU A 41 7.78 -2.88 -33.31
C GLU A 41 7.28 -1.48 -32.94
N GLN A 42 6.31 -0.97 -33.68
CA GLN A 42 5.73 0.34 -33.38
C GLN A 42 4.95 0.28 -32.06
N GLY A 43 5.21 1.23 -31.16
CA GLY A 43 4.51 1.32 -29.87
C GLY A 43 5.01 0.31 -28.83
N ASN A 44 6.27 -0.13 -28.93
CA ASN A 44 6.91 -1.01 -27.94
C ASN A 44 7.47 -0.26 -26.72
N GLY A 45 7.31 1.07 -26.65
CA GLY A 45 7.78 1.92 -25.54
C GLY A 45 9.25 2.32 -25.61
N TRP A 46 10.04 1.83 -26.57
CA TRP A 46 11.50 2.03 -26.56
C TRP A 46 11.90 3.48 -26.86
N ILE A 47 11.15 4.15 -27.73
CA ILE A 47 11.39 5.57 -28.01
C ILE A 47 11.11 6.38 -26.75
N GLU A 48 10.00 6.09 -26.08
CA GLU A 48 9.53 6.80 -24.90
C GLU A 48 10.49 6.63 -23.72
N ILE A 49 11.17 5.49 -23.59
CA ILE A 49 12.28 5.30 -22.63
C ILE A 49 13.51 6.14 -23.02
N LEU A 50 13.83 6.23 -24.31
CA LEU A 50 15.01 6.96 -24.78
C LEU A 50 14.88 8.47 -24.65
N LEU A 51 13.68 9.03 -24.77
CA LEU A 51 13.46 10.48 -24.72
C LEU A 51 13.97 11.12 -23.41
N PRO A 52 13.63 10.62 -22.20
CA PRO A 52 14.22 11.09 -20.96
C PRO A 52 15.75 10.96 -20.93
N LEU A 53 16.32 9.84 -21.42
CA LEU A 53 17.76 9.62 -21.41
C LEU A 53 18.51 10.60 -22.33
N ILE A 54 17.98 10.87 -23.52
CA ILE A 54 18.55 11.85 -24.46
C ILE A 54 18.43 13.26 -23.88
N SER A 55 17.35 13.57 -23.18
CA SER A 55 17.20 14.87 -22.51
C SER A 55 18.35 15.15 -21.52
N LEU A 56 18.94 14.10 -20.93
CA LEU A 56 20.10 14.22 -20.05
C LEU A 56 21.38 14.64 -20.80
N LYS A 57 21.41 14.65 -22.14
CA LYS A 57 22.59 15.02 -22.95
C LYS A 57 23.82 14.19 -22.54
N LEU A 58 23.63 12.88 -22.43
CA LEU A 58 24.70 11.93 -22.17
C LEU A 58 25.40 11.54 -23.47
N PRO A 59 26.65 11.02 -23.42
CA PRO A 59 27.25 10.37 -24.58
C PRO A 59 26.36 9.26 -25.14
N ARG A 60 26.43 9.00 -26.45
CA ARG A 60 25.61 7.99 -27.12
C ARG A 60 25.85 6.59 -26.52
N SER A 61 27.10 6.26 -26.19
CA SER A 61 27.47 5.00 -25.51
C SER A 61 26.74 4.83 -24.17
N ASP A 62 26.79 5.87 -23.34
CA ASP A 62 26.18 5.85 -22.01
C ASP A 62 24.65 5.78 -22.13
N THR A 63 24.07 6.48 -23.11
CA THR A 63 22.64 6.44 -23.41
C THR A 63 22.20 5.04 -23.82
N TYR A 64 22.95 4.35 -24.68
CA TYR A 64 22.68 2.97 -25.07
C TYR A 64 22.77 2.02 -23.87
N ASN A 65 23.84 2.09 -23.08
CA ASN A 65 24.04 1.22 -21.92
C ASN A 65 22.92 1.39 -20.90
N LEU A 66 22.49 2.63 -20.66
CA LEU A 66 21.36 2.92 -19.76
C LEU A 66 20.03 2.42 -20.32
N PHE A 67 19.78 2.63 -21.61
CA PHE A 67 18.58 2.12 -22.27
C PHE A 67 18.48 0.60 -22.16
N GLU A 68 19.56 -0.11 -22.50
CA GLU A 68 19.64 -1.56 -22.39
C GLU A 68 19.41 -2.01 -20.94
N ALA A 69 20.10 -1.39 -19.98
CA ALA A 69 19.98 -1.77 -18.58
C ALA A 69 18.57 -1.52 -18.01
N ILE A 70 17.93 -0.40 -18.35
CA ILE A 70 16.55 -0.10 -17.95
C ILE A 70 15.60 -1.13 -18.57
N LYS A 71 15.74 -1.39 -19.88
CA LYS A 71 14.90 -2.35 -20.58
C LYS A 71 15.01 -3.76 -20.00
N HIS A 72 16.22 -4.21 -19.68
CA HIS A 72 16.43 -5.58 -19.19
C HIS A 72 16.10 -5.76 -17.71
N ARG A 73 16.27 -4.71 -16.88
CA ARG A 73 16.12 -4.83 -15.42
C ARG A 73 14.78 -4.32 -14.90
N TYR A 74 14.18 -3.31 -15.54
CA TYR A 74 13.02 -2.59 -14.98
C TYR A 74 11.76 -2.66 -15.84
N ILE A 75 11.86 -3.06 -17.12
CA ILE A 75 10.68 -3.26 -17.97
C ILE A 75 10.23 -4.72 -17.85
N PRO A 76 9.00 -4.99 -17.38
CA PRO A 76 8.49 -6.35 -17.31
C PRO A 76 8.42 -7.01 -18.70
N ARG A 77 8.70 -8.30 -18.76
CA ARG A 77 8.50 -9.12 -19.95
C ARG A 77 7.01 -9.32 -20.20
N GLY A 78 6.63 -9.42 -21.47
CA GLY A 78 5.24 -9.67 -21.84
C GLY A 78 4.32 -8.46 -21.69
N CYS A 79 4.84 -7.23 -21.75
CA CYS A 79 4.04 -6.00 -21.93
C CYS A 79 3.40 -5.94 -23.33
N LYS A 80 2.44 -6.84 -23.56
CA LYS A 80 1.58 -6.95 -24.73
C LYS A 80 0.13 -7.14 -24.27
N LYS A 81 -0.83 -6.99 -25.17
CA LYS A 81 -2.25 -7.23 -24.85
C LYS A 81 -2.44 -8.63 -24.23
N ASN A 82 -3.22 -8.70 -23.14
CA ASN A 82 -3.39 -9.90 -22.31
C ASN A 82 -2.08 -10.54 -21.79
N GLY A 83 -1.03 -9.74 -21.57
CA GLY A 83 0.20 -10.20 -20.96
C GLY A 83 0.06 -10.54 -19.47
N VAL A 84 0.92 -11.44 -18.97
CA VAL A 84 0.97 -11.84 -17.55
C VAL A 84 1.12 -10.64 -16.61
N VAL A 85 1.89 -9.63 -17.02
CA VAL A 85 2.06 -8.35 -16.32
C VAL A 85 0.73 -7.75 -15.89
N PHE A 86 -0.27 -7.77 -16.77
CA PHE A 86 -1.57 -7.16 -16.51
C PHE A 86 -2.46 -8.02 -15.62
N HIS A 87 -2.30 -9.35 -15.67
CA HIS A 87 -2.94 -10.24 -14.69
C HIS A 87 -2.35 -10.05 -13.29
N VAL A 88 -1.03 -9.90 -13.18
CA VAL A 88 -0.34 -9.58 -11.92
C VAL A 88 -0.84 -8.25 -11.36
N PHE A 89 -0.91 -7.21 -12.19
CA PHE A 89 -1.44 -5.92 -11.76
C PHE A 89 -2.91 -5.99 -11.36
N ARG A 90 -3.75 -6.76 -12.07
CA ARG A 90 -5.15 -6.99 -11.69
C ARG A 90 -5.26 -7.64 -10.31
N LEU A 91 -4.44 -8.64 -10.01
CA LEU A 91 -4.42 -9.29 -8.69
C LEU A 91 -3.99 -8.32 -7.58
N LEU A 92 -3.01 -7.45 -7.86
CA LEU A 92 -2.60 -6.41 -6.93
C LEU A 92 -3.73 -5.40 -6.67
N LEU A 93 -4.43 -4.96 -7.72
CA LEU A 93 -5.59 -4.08 -7.59
C LEU A 93 -6.71 -4.75 -6.79
N LEU A 94 -7.01 -6.02 -7.08
CA LEU A 94 -8.01 -6.81 -6.34
C LEU A 94 -7.67 -6.93 -4.86
N TYR A 95 -6.39 -7.05 -4.52
CA TYR A 95 -5.92 -7.19 -3.15
C TYR A 95 -6.14 -5.92 -2.31
N HIS A 96 -5.93 -4.74 -2.93
CA HIS A 96 -5.98 -3.44 -2.26
C HIS A 96 -7.30 -2.68 -2.44
N ASP A 97 -7.99 -2.83 -3.56
CA ASP A 97 -9.31 -2.24 -3.82
C ASP A 97 -10.20 -3.23 -4.62
N PRO A 98 -10.81 -4.21 -3.94
CA PRO A 98 -11.62 -5.24 -4.59
C PRO A 98 -12.91 -4.70 -5.21
N GLU A 99 -13.46 -3.59 -4.70
CA GLU A 99 -14.64 -2.94 -5.29
C GLU A 99 -14.30 -2.34 -6.65
N LEU A 100 -13.21 -1.57 -6.71
CA LEU A 100 -12.74 -0.96 -7.95
C LEU A 100 -12.33 -2.01 -8.98
N CYS A 101 -11.62 -3.07 -8.56
CA CYS A 101 -11.27 -4.18 -9.44
C CYS A 101 -12.52 -4.87 -10.00
N SER A 102 -13.51 -5.18 -9.15
CA SER A 102 -14.76 -5.81 -9.56
C SER A 102 -15.57 -4.94 -10.53
N PHE A 103 -15.56 -3.62 -10.33
CA PHE A 103 -16.19 -2.67 -11.24
C PHE A 103 -15.54 -2.70 -12.63
N LEU A 104 -14.21 -2.62 -12.70
CA LEU A 104 -13.47 -2.68 -13.97
C LEU A 104 -13.66 -4.03 -14.68
N ASP A 105 -13.63 -5.14 -13.95
CA ASP A 105 -13.87 -6.48 -14.48
C ASP A 105 -15.31 -6.60 -15.04
N THR A 106 -16.31 -6.04 -14.35
CA THR A 106 -17.71 -6.00 -14.82
C THR A 106 -17.85 -5.21 -16.12
N MET A 107 -17.16 -4.08 -16.24
CA MET A 107 -17.11 -3.27 -17.46
C MET A 107 -16.21 -3.88 -18.56
N ARG A 108 -15.60 -5.04 -18.30
CA ARG A 108 -14.65 -5.73 -19.18
C ARG A 108 -13.47 -4.84 -19.57
N ILE A 109 -12.95 -4.07 -18.62
CA ILE A 109 -11.78 -3.21 -18.79
C ILE A 109 -10.59 -3.88 -18.10
N SER A 110 -9.81 -4.61 -18.88
CA SER A 110 -8.58 -5.24 -18.42
C SER A 110 -7.44 -4.21 -18.36
N PRO A 111 -6.44 -4.39 -17.45
CA PRO A 111 -5.37 -3.41 -17.29
C PRO A 111 -4.49 -3.15 -18.51
N ASP A 112 -4.39 -4.09 -19.44
CA ASP A 112 -3.67 -3.90 -20.70
C ASP A 112 -4.30 -2.83 -21.59
N LEU A 113 -5.58 -2.47 -21.38
CA LEU A 113 -6.23 -1.43 -22.17
C LEU A 113 -5.81 -0.01 -21.76
N TYR A 114 -5.41 0.20 -20.50
CA TYR A 114 -5.12 1.54 -19.96
C TYR A 114 -3.72 1.72 -19.37
N CYS A 115 -3.06 0.65 -18.91
CA CYS A 115 -1.72 0.71 -18.34
C CYS A 115 -0.59 0.27 -19.28
N LEU A 116 -0.88 -0.18 -20.52
CA LEU A 116 0.14 -0.76 -21.40
C LEU A 116 1.35 0.15 -21.57
N SER A 117 1.11 1.42 -21.89
CA SER A 117 2.16 2.43 -22.06
C SER A 117 2.90 2.74 -20.75
N TRP A 118 2.25 2.60 -19.59
CA TRP A 118 2.86 2.89 -18.29
C TRP A 118 3.96 1.88 -17.97
N PHE A 119 3.68 0.59 -18.16
CA PHE A 119 4.66 -0.47 -17.93
C PHE A 119 5.73 -0.54 -19.04
N GLN A 120 5.37 -0.27 -20.29
CA GLN A 120 6.32 -0.28 -21.41
C GLN A 120 7.34 0.86 -21.36
N SER A 121 7.01 1.98 -20.70
CA SER A 121 7.84 3.19 -20.72
C SER A 121 8.20 3.74 -19.33
N LEU A 122 7.83 3.05 -18.24
CA LEU A 122 7.91 3.57 -16.87
C LEU A 122 7.28 4.98 -16.77
N PHE A 123 6.06 5.11 -17.30
CA PHE A 123 5.28 6.34 -17.45
C PHE A 123 5.92 7.46 -18.30
N ALA A 124 7.07 7.25 -18.94
CA ALA A 124 7.69 8.28 -19.77
C ALA A 124 6.86 8.66 -21.01
N ALA A 125 5.98 7.77 -21.47
CA ALA A 125 5.05 8.03 -22.56
C ALA A 125 3.90 8.97 -22.19
N THR A 126 3.49 8.99 -20.92
CA THR A 126 2.27 9.66 -20.45
C THR A 126 2.58 10.88 -19.58
N CYS A 127 3.58 10.80 -18.71
CA CYS A 127 3.99 11.93 -17.87
C CYS A 127 4.82 12.95 -18.64
N GLY A 128 4.69 14.23 -18.27
CA GLY A 128 5.58 15.28 -18.78
C GLY A 128 7.04 15.03 -18.36
N LEU A 129 7.99 15.45 -19.19
CA LEU A 129 9.42 15.19 -18.97
C LEU A 129 9.92 15.56 -17.55
N PRO A 130 9.57 16.72 -16.95
CA PRO A 130 10.02 17.05 -15.59
C PRO A 130 9.52 16.08 -14.52
N VAL A 131 8.31 15.55 -14.70
CA VAL A 131 7.66 14.58 -13.81
C VAL A 131 8.33 13.22 -13.98
N GLY A 132 8.49 12.78 -15.22
CA GLY A 132 9.18 11.52 -15.55
C GLY A 132 10.60 11.47 -15.01
N LEU A 133 11.38 12.54 -15.15
CA LEU A 133 12.74 12.61 -14.60
C LEU A 133 12.76 12.57 -13.06
N CYS A 134 11.86 13.30 -12.40
CA CYS A 134 11.74 13.28 -10.93
C CYS A 134 11.34 11.89 -10.42
N MET A 135 10.41 11.25 -11.12
CA MET A 135 9.93 9.91 -10.76
C MET A 135 11.01 8.86 -10.99
N TRP A 136 11.75 8.93 -12.11
CA TRP A 136 12.88 8.03 -12.38
C TRP A 136 14.02 8.18 -11.37
N ASP A 137 14.25 9.38 -10.84
CA ASP A 137 15.24 9.63 -9.79
C ASP A 137 14.94 8.80 -8.54
N LEU A 138 13.70 8.89 -8.04
CA LEU A 138 13.26 8.11 -6.88
C LEU A 138 13.13 6.61 -7.19
N TYR A 139 12.63 6.26 -8.37
CA TYR A 139 12.43 4.89 -8.81
C TYR A 139 13.75 4.10 -8.87
N PHE A 140 14.76 4.65 -9.53
CA PHE A 140 16.07 3.99 -9.63
C PHE A 140 16.87 4.09 -8.33
N GLN A 141 16.68 5.13 -7.51
CA GLN A 141 17.27 5.19 -6.18
C GLN A 141 16.77 4.04 -5.29
N LYS A 142 15.50 3.64 -5.40
CA LYS A 142 14.94 2.48 -4.68
C LYS A 142 15.48 1.13 -5.19
N ALA A 143 15.91 1.07 -6.45
CA ALA A 143 16.49 -0.11 -7.10
C ALA A 143 15.58 -1.37 -7.10
N ASP A 144 14.26 -1.18 -7.10
CA ASP A 144 13.24 -2.25 -7.11
C ASP A 144 12.44 -2.25 -8.43
N PRO A 145 12.64 -3.26 -9.32
CA PRO A 145 11.87 -3.41 -10.56
C PRO A 145 10.37 -3.57 -10.38
N PHE A 146 9.92 -4.09 -9.24
CA PHE A 146 8.50 -4.33 -8.99
C PHE A 146 7.76 -3.06 -8.60
N PHE A 147 8.50 -1.98 -8.28
CA PHE A 147 7.90 -0.76 -7.76
C PHE A 147 6.93 -0.09 -8.74
N VAL A 148 7.07 -0.34 -10.05
CA VAL A 148 6.17 0.22 -11.09
C VAL A 148 4.72 -0.26 -10.92
N PHE A 149 4.51 -1.46 -10.38
CA PHE A 149 3.17 -1.98 -10.08
C PHE A 149 2.47 -1.14 -8.99
N PHE A 150 3.20 -0.69 -7.98
CA PHE A 150 2.65 0.15 -6.92
C PHE A 150 2.44 1.59 -7.36
N LEU A 151 3.30 2.12 -8.23
CA LEU A 151 3.05 3.42 -8.87
C LEU A 151 1.75 3.38 -9.70
N ALA A 152 1.56 2.33 -10.51
CA ALA A 152 0.33 2.14 -11.26
C ALA A 152 -0.89 1.96 -10.35
N LEU A 153 -0.74 1.26 -9.22
CA LEU A 153 -1.81 1.05 -8.24
C LEU A 153 -2.27 2.39 -7.65
N VAL A 154 -1.32 3.21 -7.19
CA VAL A 154 -1.64 4.52 -6.60
C VAL A 154 -2.33 5.43 -7.61
N MET A 155 -1.93 5.40 -8.88
CA MET A 155 -2.61 6.18 -9.93
C MET A 155 -4.10 5.83 -10.03
N ILE A 156 -4.43 4.54 -9.99
CA ILE A 156 -5.81 4.05 -10.12
C ILE A 156 -6.61 4.27 -8.84
N VAL A 157 -6.04 3.93 -7.68
CA VAL A 157 -6.71 4.05 -6.38
C VAL A 157 -6.96 5.53 -6.02
N ASN A 158 -6.06 6.45 -6.36
CA ASN A 158 -6.27 7.88 -6.12
C ASN A 158 -7.44 8.45 -6.95
N ALA A 159 -7.79 7.82 -8.06
CA ALA A 159 -8.91 8.21 -8.91
C ALA A 159 -10.17 7.36 -8.67
N ARG A 160 -10.21 6.54 -7.61
CA ARG A 160 -11.31 5.62 -7.28
C ARG A 160 -12.69 6.24 -7.41
N GLU A 161 -12.95 7.33 -6.70
CA GLU A 161 -14.27 7.98 -6.69
C GLU A 161 -14.67 8.48 -8.09
N GLN A 162 -13.71 9.01 -8.86
CA GLN A 162 -13.94 9.42 -10.24
C GLN A 162 -14.31 8.21 -11.10
N ILE A 163 -13.56 7.10 -11.00
CA ILE A 163 -13.79 5.89 -11.81
C ILE A 163 -15.17 5.28 -11.51
N LEU A 164 -15.54 5.16 -10.22
CA LEU A 164 -16.83 4.60 -9.81
C LEU A 164 -18.01 5.52 -10.20
N SER A 165 -17.80 6.83 -10.27
CA SER A 165 -18.83 7.77 -10.75
C SER A 165 -19.15 7.61 -12.24
N MET A 166 -18.20 7.11 -13.04
CA MET A 166 -18.31 6.94 -14.50
C MET A 166 -19.04 5.65 -14.92
N LYS A 167 -19.81 5.02 -14.02
CA LYS A 167 -20.53 3.75 -14.28
C LYS A 167 -21.48 3.76 -15.49
N ASN A 168 -21.97 4.93 -15.88
CA ASN A 168 -22.88 5.09 -17.01
C ASN A 168 -22.17 5.50 -18.31
N ASP A 169 -20.87 5.77 -18.26
CA ASP A 169 -20.10 6.23 -19.41
C ASP A 169 -19.73 5.05 -20.31
N SER A 170 -19.37 5.38 -21.56
CA SER A 170 -18.91 4.35 -22.49
C SER A 170 -17.58 3.75 -22.04
N LYS A 171 -17.40 2.45 -22.31
CA LYS A 171 -16.15 1.73 -22.05
C LYS A 171 -14.92 2.48 -22.59
N GLN A 172 -15.02 3.07 -23.79
CA GLN A 172 -13.91 3.77 -24.41
C GLN A 172 -13.56 5.06 -23.68
N THR A 173 -14.56 5.85 -23.29
CA THR A 173 -14.36 7.08 -22.51
C THR A 173 -13.65 6.79 -21.19
N LEU A 174 -14.03 5.70 -20.53
CA LEU A 174 -13.38 5.27 -19.29
C LEU A 174 -11.92 4.86 -19.52
N VAL A 175 -11.64 4.07 -20.57
CA VAL A 175 -10.27 3.69 -20.94
C VAL A 175 -9.40 4.90 -21.28
N ASP A 176 -9.93 5.86 -22.04
CA ASP A 176 -9.21 7.07 -22.43
C ASP A 176 -8.89 7.93 -21.20
N THR A 177 -9.86 8.05 -20.28
CA THR A 177 -9.70 8.79 -19.03
C THR A 177 -8.63 8.15 -18.15
N LEU A 178 -8.72 6.82 -17.95
CA LEU A 178 -7.75 6.05 -17.17
C LEU A 178 -6.34 6.24 -17.76
N SER A 179 -6.17 6.03 -19.06
CA SER A 179 -4.87 6.10 -19.75
C SER A 179 -4.20 7.47 -19.63
N ALA A 180 -5.00 8.54 -19.57
CA ALA A 180 -4.54 9.92 -19.47
C ALA A 180 -4.27 10.41 -18.03
N MET A 181 -4.61 9.63 -16.99
CA MET A 181 -4.45 10.05 -15.59
C MET A 181 -3.03 10.51 -15.23
N PRO A 182 -1.94 9.82 -15.66
CA PRO A 182 -0.59 10.25 -15.30
C PRO A 182 -0.17 11.61 -15.90
N CYS A 183 -0.88 12.10 -16.93
CA CYS A 183 -0.63 13.40 -17.53
C CYS A 183 -0.92 14.56 -16.57
N ALA A 184 -1.78 14.35 -15.58
CA ALA A 184 -2.17 15.37 -14.60
C ALA A 184 -1.20 15.51 -13.41
N LEU A 185 -0.20 14.61 -13.30
CA LEU A 185 0.74 14.61 -12.17
C LEU A 185 1.72 15.79 -12.29
N GLU A 186 1.86 16.59 -11.23
CA GLU A 186 2.85 17.67 -11.15
C GLU A 186 4.16 17.19 -10.51
N ALA A 187 5.30 17.80 -10.88
CA ALA A 187 6.63 17.39 -10.38
C ALA A 187 6.79 17.55 -8.86
N ASP A 188 6.03 18.46 -8.24
CA ASP A 188 6.01 18.69 -6.79
C ASP A 188 5.28 17.56 -6.04
N ASP A 189 4.37 16.84 -6.70
CA ASP A 189 3.58 15.76 -6.08
C ASP A 189 4.27 14.39 -6.17
N VAL A 190 5.32 14.25 -7.00
CA VAL A 190 6.01 12.97 -7.25
C VAL A 190 6.58 12.32 -5.98
N THR A 191 7.06 13.12 -5.03
CA THR A 191 7.62 12.57 -3.77
C THR A 191 6.53 11.94 -2.91
N ASP A 192 5.38 12.62 -2.78
CA ASP A 192 4.24 12.08 -2.04
C ASP A 192 3.65 10.87 -2.79
N PHE A 193 3.61 10.90 -4.13
CA PHE A 193 3.18 9.79 -4.98
C PHE A 193 4.04 8.53 -4.77
N CYS A 194 5.38 8.66 -4.80
CA CYS A 194 6.28 7.54 -4.51
C CYS A 194 6.17 7.05 -3.07
N SER A 195 5.96 7.94 -2.10
CA SER A 195 5.77 7.56 -0.69
C SER A 195 4.49 6.74 -0.50
N LEU A 196 3.39 7.12 -1.16
CA LEU A 196 2.16 6.34 -1.16
C LEU A 196 2.36 4.96 -1.81
N ALA A 197 3.10 4.88 -2.92
CA ALA A 197 3.40 3.61 -3.54
C ALA A 197 4.22 2.70 -2.61
N GLN A 198 5.14 3.28 -1.83
CA GLN A 198 5.89 2.55 -0.82
C GLN A 198 5.01 2.06 0.34
N TYR A 199 4.00 2.84 0.74
CA TYR A 199 3.03 2.39 1.74
C TYR A 199 2.25 1.15 1.26
N TYR A 200 1.75 1.14 0.02
CA TYR A 200 1.09 -0.04 -0.56
C TYR A 200 2.04 -1.23 -0.70
N ASP A 201 3.30 -0.99 -1.05
CA ASP A 201 4.34 -2.01 -1.11
C ASP A 201 4.57 -2.68 0.25
N LEU A 202 4.64 -1.90 1.34
CA LEU A 202 4.77 -2.42 2.71
C LEU A 202 3.54 -3.19 3.18
N LYS A 203 2.35 -2.85 2.67
CA LYS A 203 1.09 -3.56 2.91
C LYS A 203 0.84 -4.72 1.94
N THR A 204 1.82 -5.14 1.14
CA THR A 204 1.68 -6.26 0.21
C THR A 204 2.56 -7.43 0.62
N PRO A 205 2.05 -8.67 0.64
CA PRO A 205 2.84 -9.86 0.94
C PRO A 205 4.13 -9.95 0.12
N SER A 206 5.25 -10.27 0.76
CA SER A 206 6.56 -10.33 0.08
C SER A 206 6.62 -11.47 -0.94
N SER A 207 5.87 -12.57 -0.70
CA SER A 207 5.72 -13.70 -1.63
C SER A 207 5.30 -13.26 -3.01
N PHE A 208 4.47 -12.22 -3.09
CA PHE A 208 3.96 -11.71 -4.36
C PHE A 208 5.10 -11.21 -5.24
N LYS A 209 6.06 -10.48 -4.65
CA LYS A 209 7.24 -9.99 -5.37
C LYS A 209 8.20 -11.14 -5.65
N GLU A 210 8.62 -11.86 -4.60
CA GLU A 210 9.67 -12.89 -4.70
C GLU A 210 9.34 -13.99 -5.72
N THR A 211 8.08 -14.44 -5.77
CA THR A 211 7.66 -15.52 -6.68
C THR A 211 7.56 -15.04 -8.13
N LEU A 212 7.26 -13.75 -8.35
CA LEU A 212 6.95 -13.20 -9.67
C LEU A 212 8.12 -12.47 -10.31
N VAL A 213 9.13 -12.05 -9.54
CA VAL A 213 10.32 -11.34 -10.06
C VAL A 213 10.97 -12.14 -11.18
N ASP A 214 11.18 -13.45 -10.99
CA ASP A 214 11.81 -14.28 -12.02
C ASP A 214 10.94 -14.40 -13.28
N THR A 215 9.63 -14.55 -13.09
CA THR A 215 8.66 -14.71 -14.19
C THR A 215 8.55 -13.43 -15.03
N LEU A 216 8.69 -12.26 -14.41
CA LEU A 216 8.48 -10.97 -15.06
C LEU A 216 9.77 -10.31 -15.54
N PHE A 217 10.91 -10.55 -14.89
CA PHE A 217 12.16 -9.80 -15.15
C PHE A 217 13.37 -10.68 -15.45
N SER A 218 13.34 -12.00 -15.20
CA SER A 218 14.52 -12.85 -15.42
C SER A 218 14.72 -13.20 -16.89
N ALA A 219 15.98 -13.43 -17.27
CA ALA A 219 16.39 -13.54 -18.67
C ALA A 219 16.02 -14.89 -19.32
N ALA A 220 15.91 -15.95 -18.51
CA ALA A 220 15.86 -17.33 -18.97
C ALA A 220 14.41 -17.85 -19.14
N PRO A 221 14.08 -18.51 -20.27
CA PRO A 221 12.79 -19.15 -20.48
C PRO A 221 12.72 -20.47 -19.72
N THR A 222 12.64 -20.42 -18.40
CA THR A 222 12.43 -21.62 -17.57
C THR A 222 10.96 -21.69 -17.16
N GLY A 223 10.14 -22.35 -17.98
CA GLY A 223 8.74 -22.68 -17.63
C GLY A 223 7.77 -21.49 -17.64
N GLU A 224 8.05 -20.46 -18.45
CA GLU A 224 7.21 -19.25 -18.56
C GLU A 224 5.72 -19.61 -18.78
N ASP A 225 5.41 -20.58 -19.63
CA ASP A 225 4.02 -20.92 -20.00
C ASP A 225 3.18 -21.47 -18.83
N THR A 226 3.76 -22.31 -17.96
CA THR A 226 2.99 -23.01 -16.91
C THR A 226 2.70 -22.08 -15.73
N ARG A 227 3.69 -21.26 -15.32
CA ARG A 227 3.50 -20.27 -14.24
C ARG A 227 2.65 -19.09 -14.69
N ALA A 228 2.84 -18.62 -15.92
CA ALA A 228 1.99 -17.60 -16.53
C ALA A 228 0.51 -18.02 -16.54
N ALA A 229 0.23 -19.26 -16.99
CA ALA A 229 -1.13 -19.80 -17.02
C ALA A 229 -1.75 -19.87 -15.62
N SER A 230 -0.96 -20.26 -14.61
CA SER A 230 -1.42 -20.31 -13.22
C SER A 230 -1.80 -18.92 -12.69
N ILE A 231 -1.03 -17.88 -12.99
CA ILE A 231 -1.32 -16.49 -12.56
C ILE A 231 -2.56 -15.94 -13.28
N SER A 232 -2.69 -16.18 -14.58
CA SER A 232 -3.86 -15.74 -15.35
C SER A 232 -5.16 -16.36 -14.84
N GLN A 233 -5.10 -17.56 -14.27
CA GLN A 233 -6.25 -18.27 -13.67
C GLN A 233 -6.41 -18.00 -12.17
N ALA A 234 -5.49 -17.26 -11.54
CA ALA A 234 -5.53 -17.02 -10.10
C ALA A 234 -6.73 -16.13 -9.73
N LEU A 235 -7.46 -16.57 -8.69
CA LEU A 235 -8.62 -15.86 -8.16
C LEU A 235 -8.22 -14.68 -7.26
N CYS A 236 -7.15 -14.82 -6.48
CA CYS A 236 -6.62 -13.83 -5.55
C CYS A 236 -5.09 -13.95 -5.45
N LEU A 237 -4.46 -13.10 -4.63
CA LEU A 237 -3.01 -13.06 -4.47
C LEU A 237 -2.48 -14.38 -3.87
N PRO A 238 -1.52 -15.06 -4.52
CA PRO A 238 -0.89 -16.25 -3.95
C PRO A 238 0.14 -15.87 -2.86
N VAL A 239 0.12 -16.57 -1.73
CA VAL A 239 1.09 -16.41 -0.63
C VAL A 239 1.83 -17.74 -0.41
N THR A 240 3.14 -17.69 -0.21
CA THR A 240 3.93 -18.90 0.05
C THR A 240 3.83 -19.33 1.51
N ALA A 241 3.95 -20.64 1.75
CA ALA A 241 4.03 -21.17 3.11
C ALA A 241 5.23 -20.57 3.88
N HIS A 242 6.37 -20.37 3.21
CA HIS A 242 7.57 -19.78 3.80
C HIS A 242 7.32 -18.40 4.42
N GLU A 243 6.60 -17.52 3.71
CA GLU A 243 6.26 -16.20 4.25
C GLU A 243 5.38 -16.31 5.50
N LEU A 244 4.39 -17.21 5.51
CA LEU A 244 3.54 -17.43 6.69
C LEU A 244 4.35 -17.91 7.90
N VAL A 245 5.31 -18.81 7.69
CA VAL A 245 6.20 -19.31 8.75
C VAL A 245 7.09 -18.18 9.28
N SER A 246 7.68 -17.39 8.37
CA SER A 246 8.51 -16.24 8.75
C SER A 246 7.71 -15.18 9.49
N ASN A 247 6.48 -14.92 9.06
CA ASN A 247 5.57 -13.95 9.69
C ASN A 247 5.17 -14.39 11.10
N ALA A 248 4.92 -15.69 11.30
CA ALA A 248 4.60 -16.25 12.61
C ALA A 248 5.79 -16.28 13.57
N ALA A 249 7.02 -16.34 13.04
CA ALA A 249 8.26 -16.41 13.82
C ALA A 249 8.91 -15.04 14.11
N ALA A 250 8.51 -13.99 13.41
CA ALA A 250 9.08 -12.65 13.60
C ALA A 250 8.69 -12.10 14.99
N ASP A 251 9.70 -11.72 15.77
CA ASP A 251 9.49 -11.03 17.05
C ASP A 251 8.83 -9.67 16.79
N GLN A 252 7.72 -9.44 17.48
CA GLN A 252 6.82 -8.33 17.24
C GLN A 252 7.40 -7.03 17.79
N ASP A 253 8.17 -6.31 16.97
CA ASP A 253 8.45 -4.90 17.24
C ASP A 253 7.21 -4.08 16.85
N PRO A 254 6.54 -3.40 17.80
CA PRO A 254 5.39 -2.55 17.51
C PRO A 254 5.69 -1.35 16.58
N ALA A 255 6.96 -1.07 16.28
CA ALA A 255 7.36 -0.01 15.37
C ALA A 255 7.35 -0.41 13.87
N THR A 256 7.36 -1.70 13.55
CA THR A 256 7.47 -2.16 12.16
C THR A 256 6.09 -2.53 11.61
N GLU A 257 5.51 -1.67 10.78
CA GLU A 257 4.26 -1.95 10.05
C GLU A 257 4.52 -3.00 8.95
N SER A 258 4.57 -4.28 9.34
CA SER A 258 4.65 -5.41 8.41
C SER A 258 3.28 -6.07 8.22
N VAL A 259 3.04 -6.63 7.03
CA VAL A 259 1.87 -7.47 6.73
C VAL A 259 1.69 -8.54 7.80
N ARG A 260 0.48 -8.69 8.36
CA ARG A 260 0.16 -9.77 9.30
C ARG A 260 -1.05 -10.55 8.82
N PHE A 261 -0.93 -11.87 8.82
CA PHE A 261 -1.96 -12.76 8.30
C PHE A 261 -2.86 -13.30 9.41
N PHE A 262 -4.16 -13.26 9.17
CA PHE A 262 -5.15 -14.07 9.88
C PHE A 262 -5.44 -15.31 9.03
N LEU A 263 -4.95 -16.47 9.50
CA LEU A 263 -5.00 -17.71 8.73
C LEU A 263 -6.34 -18.41 8.91
N VAL A 264 -6.95 -18.82 7.79
CA VAL A 264 -8.23 -19.52 7.76
C VAL A 264 -8.02 -20.90 7.13
N ASP A 265 -8.10 -21.95 7.93
CA ASP A 265 -8.04 -23.34 7.44
C ASP A 265 -9.43 -23.74 6.92
N CYS A 266 -9.49 -23.92 5.61
CA CYS A 266 -10.72 -24.19 4.86
C CYS A 266 -11.01 -25.68 4.66
N ARG A 267 -10.15 -26.55 5.20
CA ARG A 267 -10.28 -28.00 4.99
C ARG A 267 -11.45 -28.58 5.80
N PRO A 268 -11.98 -29.74 5.38
CA PRO A 268 -13.01 -30.45 6.15
C PRO A 268 -12.58 -30.69 7.60
N ALA A 269 -13.54 -30.72 8.53
CA ALA A 269 -13.26 -30.92 9.97
C ALA A 269 -12.35 -32.11 10.26
N ASP A 270 -12.52 -33.25 9.57
CA ASP A 270 -11.68 -34.43 9.76
C ASP A 270 -10.19 -34.17 9.44
N GLN A 271 -9.91 -33.42 8.38
CA GLN A 271 -8.54 -33.06 8.00
C GLN A 271 -7.92 -32.03 8.93
N TYR A 272 -8.72 -31.06 9.40
CA TYR A 272 -8.30 -30.09 10.40
C TYR A 272 -7.94 -30.79 11.71
N ASN A 273 -8.80 -31.68 12.19
CA ASN A 273 -8.62 -32.42 13.44
C ASN A 273 -7.45 -33.43 13.38
N ALA A 274 -7.13 -33.96 12.19
CA ALA A 274 -5.92 -34.77 11.97
C ALA A 274 -4.61 -33.97 12.10
N GLY A 275 -4.69 -32.63 12.02
CA GLY A 275 -3.59 -31.71 12.26
C GLY A 275 -3.79 -30.41 11.51
N HIS A 276 -3.61 -29.30 12.21
CA HIS A 276 -3.76 -27.95 11.69
C HIS A 276 -2.65 -27.04 12.18
N LEU A 277 -2.60 -25.82 11.64
CA LEU A 277 -1.70 -24.78 12.15
C LEU A 277 -2.25 -24.19 13.45
N PRO A 278 -1.42 -23.94 14.48
CA PRO A 278 -1.91 -23.52 15.81
C PRO A 278 -2.67 -22.19 15.81
N THR A 279 -2.33 -21.27 14.92
CA THR A 279 -2.93 -19.93 14.82
C THR A 279 -4.09 -19.86 13.82
N ALA A 280 -4.46 -20.98 13.20
CA ALA A 280 -5.47 -20.99 12.14
C ALA A 280 -6.89 -21.11 12.68
N PHE A 281 -7.77 -20.22 12.23
CA PHE A 281 -9.20 -20.33 12.44
C PHE A 281 -9.79 -21.38 11.49
N HIS A 282 -10.56 -22.33 12.00
CA HIS A 282 -11.20 -23.36 11.17
C HIS A 282 -12.51 -22.85 10.57
N LEU A 283 -12.63 -22.95 9.24
CA LEU A 283 -13.87 -22.68 8.51
C LEU A 283 -14.13 -23.82 7.52
N ASP A 284 -14.99 -24.77 7.91
CA ASP A 284 -15.32 -25.90 7.03
C ASP A 284 -16.10 -25.43 5.79
N CYS A 285 -15.47 -25.52 4.61
CA CYS A 285 -16.07 -25.09 3.36
C CYS A 285 -17.24 -25.98 2.89
N ASN A 286 -17.37 -27.21 3.38
CA ASN A 286 -18.51 -28.08 3.03
C ASN A 286 -19.83 -27.51 3.54
N LEU A 287 -19.80 -26.74 4.64
CA LEU A 287 -20.97 -26.09 5.20
C LEU A 287 -21.60 -25.10 4.22
N MET A 288 -20.84 -24.54 3.27
CA MET A 288 -21.36 -23.56 2.31
C MET A 288 -22.48 -24.14 1.44
N LEU A 289 -22.40 -25.43 1.08
CA LEU A 289 -23.41 -26.12 0.26
C LEU A 289 -24.40 -26.92 1.10
N GLN A 290 -23.95 -27.51 2.22
CA GLN A 290 -24.77 -28.38 3.06
C GLN A 290 -25.69 -27.57 3.98
N GLU A 291 -25.15 -26.57 4.66
CA GLU A 291 -25.85 -25.78 5.69
C GLU A 291 -25.49 -24.28 5.61
N PRO A 292 -26.06 -23.53 4.65
CA PRO A 292 -25.67 -22.13 4.41
C PRO A 292 -25.84 -21.22 5.63
N ALA A 293 -26.83 -21.48 6.49
CA ALA A 293 -27.05 -20.70 7.71
C ALA A 293 -25.92 -20.92 8.74
N ALA A 294 -25.45 -22.14 8.90
CA ALA A 294 -24.31 -22.47 9.76
C ALA A 294 -23.02 -21.84 9.21
N PHE A 295 -22.82 -21.90 7.88
CA PHE A 295 -21.69 -21.25 7.21
C PHE A 295 -21.68 -19.73 7.45
N LEU A 296 -22.81 -19.03 7.30
CA LEU A 296 -22.89 -17.59 7.57
C LEU A 296 -22.56 -17.25 9.04
N THR A 297 -23.00 -18.09 9.98
CA THR A 297 -22.68 -17.95 11.40
C THR A 297 -21.18 -18.14 11.64
N ALA A 298 -20.55 -19.12 10.99
CA ALA A 298 -19.12 -19.35 11.07
C ALA A 298 -18.30 -18.18 10.48
N VAL A 299 -18.74 -17.59 9.37
CA VAL A 299 -18.11 -16.39 8.78
C VAL A 299 -18.22 -15.18 9.72
N GLN A 300 -19.36 -14.99 10.39
CA GLN A 300 -19.49 -13.94 11.41
C GLN A 300 -18.54 -14.19 12.60
N GLY A 301 -18.43 -15.46 13.02
CA GLY A 301 -17.48 -15.89 14.05
C GLY A 301 -16.02 -15.60 13.65
N LEU A 302 -15.65 -15.89 12.39
CA LEU A 302 -14.34 -15.61 11.82
C LEU A 302 -14.00 -14.13 11.88
N LEU A 303 -14.87 -13.26 11.38
CA LEU A 303 -14.64 -11.80 11.37
C LEU A 303 -14.62 -11.21 12.79
N SER A 304 -15.40 -11.77 13.72
CA SER A 304 -15.34 -11.42 15.13
C SER A 304 -14.00 -11.83 15.76
N ALA A 305 -13.55 -13.07 15.51
CA ALA A 305 -12.29 -13.59 16.00
C ALA A 305 -11.09 -12.80 15.46
N GLN A 306 -11.13 -12.42 14.18
CA GLN A 306 -10.12 -11.55 13.57
C GLN A 306 -10.04 -10.20 14.30
N ARG A 307 -11.17 -9.52 14.49
CA ARG A 307 -11.23 -8.22 15.20
C ARG A 307 -10.72 -8.33 16.63
N GLN A 308 -11.09 -9.40 17.34
CA GLN A 308 -10.61 -9.65 18.70
C GLN A 308 -9.11 -9.94 18.74
N ALA A 309 -8.60 -10.76 17.82
CA ALA A 309 -7.18 -11.10 17.74
C ALA A 309 -6.33 -9.86 17.39
N LEU A 310 -6.82 -8.98 16.52
CA LEU A 310 -6.22 -7.69 16.20
C LEU A 310 -6.21 -6.76 17.42
N ALA A 311 -7.34 -6.60 18.10
CA ALA A 311 -7.45 -5.76 19.30
C ALA A 311 -6.53 -6.26 20.44
N ALA A 312 -6.40 -7.58 20.58
CA ALA A 312 -5.51 -8.22 21.56
C ALA A 312 -4.03 -8.26 21.12
N ARG A 313 -3.71 -7.82 19.89
CA ARG A 313 -2.38 -7.96 19.26
C ARG A 313 -1.79 -9.37 19.42
N SER A 314 -2.63 -10.40 19.30
CA SER A 314 -2.21 -11.77 19.50
C SER A 314 -1.29 -12.24 18.36
N ALA A 315 -0.58 -13.35 18.53
CA ALA A 315 0.21 -13.95 17.45
C ALA A 315 -0.63 -14.32 16.21
N ALA A 316 -1.91 -14.64 16.41
CA ALA A 316 -2.86 -14.96 15.34
C ALA A 316 -3.60 -13.73 14.77
N GLY A 317 -3.41 -12.54 15.34
CA GLY A 317 -4.07 -11.31 14.90
C GLY A 317 -3.38 -10.71 13.67
N GLY A 318 -4.08 -10.75 12.53
CA GLY A 318 -3.63 -10.15 11.27
C GLY A 318 -4.76 -9.46 10.51
N GLU A 319 -4.42 -8.36 9.84
CA GLU A 319 -5.37 -7.61 9.00
C GLU A 319 -5.66 -8.38 7.70
N HIS A 320 -4.67 -9.13 7.21
CA HIS A 320 -4.72 -9.78 5.90
C HIS A 320 -5.31 -11.20 6.03
N LEU A 321 -6.41 -11.46 5.33
CA LEU A 321 -7.04 -12.79 5.33
C LEU A 321 -6.26 -13.72 4.39
N CYS A 322 -5.80 -14.85 4.92
CA CYS A 322 -5.09 -15.85 4.13
C CYS A 322 -5.77 -17.23 4.26
N PHE A 323 -6.36 -17.69 3.16
CA PHE A 323 -7.11 -18.94 3.10
C PHE A 323 -6.19 -20.11 2.77
N LEU A 324 -6.36 -21.21 3.50
CA LEU A 324 -5.55 -22.42 3.42
C LEU A 324 -6.43 -23.60 3.01
N GLY A 325 -6.25 -24.07 1.78
CA GLY A 325 -6.85 -25.32 1.29
C GLY A 325 -6.03 -26.55 1.63
N SER A 326 -6.46 -27.70 1.09
CA SER A 326 -5.75 -28.98 1.15
C SER A 326 -4.46 -28.98 0.31
N GLY A 327 -4.44 -28.22 -0.78
CA GLY A 327 -3.38 -28.28 -1.81
C GLY A 327 -3.73 -29.22 -2.97
N ARG A 328 -4.92 -29.82 -2.97
CA ARG A 328 -5.43 -30.67 -4.04
C ARG A 328 -6.51 -29.92 -4.81
N VAL A 329 -6.36 -29.82 -6.13
CA VAL A 329 -7.26 -29.06 -7.00
C VAL A 329 -8.73 -29.49 -6.86
N GLU A 330 -9.00 -30.77 -6.71
CA GLU A 330 -10.37 -31.32 -6.57
C GLU A 330 -11.05 -30.91 -5.26
N GLU A 331 -10.31 -30.90 -4.15
CA GLU A 331 -10.84 -30.56 -2.82
C GLU A 331 -10.90 -29.03 -2.61
N ASP A 332 -9.97 -28.30 -3.21
CA ASP A 332 -9.83 -26.85 -3.06
C ASP A 332 -10.90 -26.06 -3.84
N GLN A 333 -11.72 -26.72 -4.68
CA GLN A 333 -12.86 -26.09 -5.36
C GLN A 333 -13.78 -25.36 -4.37
N TYR A 334 -14.07 -25.97 -3.21
CA TYR A 334 -14.90 -25.33 -2.18
C TYR A 334 -14.18 -24.16 -1.51
N THR A 335 -12.86 -24.26 -1.32
CA THR A 335 -12.04 -23.15 -0.82
C THR A 335 -12.12 -21.97 -1.79
N HIS A 336 -12.02 -22.21 -3.10
CA HIS A 336 -12.18 -21.17 -4.12
C HIS A 336 -13.56 -20.52 -4.08
N MET A 337 -14.63 -21.29 -3.84
CA MET A 337 -15.98 -20.72 -3.68
C MET A 337 -16.10 -19.81 -2.45
N VAL A 338 -15.50 -20.21 -1.33
CA VAL A 338 -15.45 -19.38 -0.13
C VAL A 338 -14.67 -18.10 -0.40
N VAL A 339 -13.47 -18.19 -0.97
CA VAL A 339 -12.67 -17.01 -1.35
C VAL A 339 -13.45 -16.09 -2.27
N ALA A 340 -14.12 -16.64 -3.29
CA ALA A 340 -14.97 -15.86 -4.20
C ALA A 340 -16.10 -15.13 -3.46
N SER A 341 -16.69 -15.74 -2.41
CA SER A 341 -17.71 -15.09 -1.58
C SER A 341 -17.15 -13.88 -0.81
N PHE A 342 -15.92 -13.95 -0.30
CA PHE A 342 -15.25 -12.82 0.36
C PHE A 342 -14.91 -11.70 -0.63
N LEU A 343 -14.43 -12.04 -1.83
CA LEU A 343 -14.14 -11.08 -2.89
C LEU A 343 -15.41 -10.39 -3.40
N GLN A 344 -16.52 -11.12 -3.53
CA GLN A 344 -17.83 -10.57 -3.91
C GLN A 344 -18.33 -9.53 -2.89
N LYS A 345 -17.97 -9.69 -1.61
CA LYS A 345 -18.27 -8.72 -0.55
C LYS A 345 -17.25 -7.58 -0.46
N HIS A 346 -16.35 -7.48 -1.43
CA HIS A 346 -15.28 -6.47 -1.49
C HIS A 346 -14.39 -6.48 -0.23
N THR A 347 -14.10 -7.67 0.29
CA THR A 347 -13.19 -7.82 1.44
C THR A 347 -11.76 -7.56 0.99
N HIS A 348 -11.08 -6.64 1.67
CA HIS A 348 -9.70 -6.25 1.38
C HIS A 348 -8.72 -7.35 1.82
N PHE A 349 -7.52 -7.35 1.22
CA PHE A 349 -6.38 -8.17 1.63
C PHE A 349 -6.62 -9.69 1.63
N VAL A 350 -7.47 -10.17 0.72
CA VAL A 350 -7.77 -11.59 0.55
C VAL A 350 -6.67 -12.27 -0.24
N SER A 351 -6.06 -13.31 0.34
CA SER A 351 -5.01 -14.14 -0.26
C SER A 351 -5.25 -15.63 -0.04
N MET A 352 -4.53 -16.46 -0.78
CA MET A 352 -4.59 -17.92 -0.64
C MET A 352 -3.19 -18.54 -0.66
N VAL A 353 -2.99 -19.57 0.16
CA VAL A 353 -1.70 -20.27 0.25
C VAL A 353 -1.44 -21.14 -0.97
N SER A 354 -0.35 -20.86 -1.68
CA SER A 354 0.12 -21.66 -2.81
C SER A 354 0.48 -23.07 -2.36
N GLY A 355 -0.16 -24.08 -2.96
CA GLY A 355 0.07 -25.49 -2.65
C GLY A 355 -0.64 -26.00 -1.39
N GLY A 356 -1.44 -25.16 -0.73
CA GLY A 356 -2.26 -25.51 0.44
C GLY A 356 -1.49 -26.11 1.61
N TYR A 357 -2.19 -26.85 2.49
CA TYR A 357 -1.61 -27.50 3.67
C TYR A 357 -0.50 -28.50 3.32
N LYS A 358 -0.57 -29.09 2.12
CA LYS A 358 0.40 -30.06 1.63
C LYS A 358 1.67 -29.47 1.03
N GLY A 359 1.82 -28.15 0.93
CA GLY A 359 2.89 -27.49 0.18
C GLY A 359 4.33 -27.85 0.60
N ARG A 360 4.79 -29.05 0.23
CA ARG A 360 5.93 -29.41 -0.66
C ARG A 360 6.15 -30.94 -0.62
N GLU A 361 5.31 -31.71 -1.31
CA GLU A 361 5.63 -33.09 -1.76
C GLU A 361 5.57 -33.11 -3.30
N GLY A 362 6.73 -33.01 -3.98
CA GLY A 362 6.82 -33.30 -5.42
C GLY A 362 7.75 -32.39 -6.22
N GLU A 363 9.00 -32.84 -6.37
CA GLU A 363 9.86 -32.79 -7.58
C GLU A 363 11.35 -32.65 -7.20
N SER A 364 11.89 -33.65 -6.51
CA SER A 364 13.28 -34.14 -6.51
C SER A 364 13.44 -35.07 -5.29
N GLY A 365 13.99 -36.26 -5.51
CA GLY A 365 13.94 -37.37 -4.55
C GLY A 365 14.54 -37.06 -3.17
N GLY A 366 13.80 -37.46 -2.13
CA GLY A 366 14.23 -37.50 -0.73
C GLY A 366 13.10 -37.11 0.24
N PRO A 367 12.84 -37.86 1.33
CA PRO A 367 11.86 -37.47 2.33
C PRO A 367 12.46 -36.34 3.19
N GLN A 368 12.15 -35.09 2.88
CA GLN A 368 12.30 -33.97 3.81
C GLN A 368 10.90 -33.56 4.32
N PRO A 369 10.73 -33.30 5.62
CA PRO A 369 9.43 -32.88 6.15
C PRO A 369 8.99 -31.56 5.51
N SER A 370 7.70 -31.44 5.17
CA SER A 370 7.15 -30.17 4.69
C SER A 370 7.45 -29.05 5.68
N GLU A 371 7.75 -27.84 5.20
CA GLU A 371 8.05 -26.68 6.07
C GLU A 371 6.91 -26.42 7.08
N LEU A 372 5.66 -26.72 6.68
CA LEU A 372 4.48 -26.69 7.54
C LEU A 372 4.45 -27.82 8.61
N ALA A 373 5.01 -29.00 8.32
CA ALA A 373 5.19 -30.07 9.31
C ALA A 373 6.29 -29.76 10.32
N ALA A 374 7.29 -28.94 9.97
CA ALA A 374 8.30 -28.47 10.92
C ALA A 374 7.69 -27.58 12.02
N MET A 375 6.58 -26.86 11.73
CA MET A 375 5.80 -26.14 12.75
C MET A 375 5.10 -27.09 13.74
N LYS A 376 4.73 -28.33 13.34
CA LYS A 376 4.20 -29.34 14.27
C LYS A 376 5.24 -29.72 15.34
N LEU A 377 6.50 -29.85 14.94
CA LEU A 377 7.61 -30.25 15.82
C LEU A 377 8.01 -29.14 16.80
N LYS A 378 8.12 -27.88 16.34
CA LYS A 378 8.45 -26.73 17.22
C LYS A 378 7.34 -26.39 18.21
N SER A 379 6.07 -26.62 17.84
CA SER A 379 4.91 -26.36 18.71
C SER A 379 4.72 -27.41 19.80
N ALA A 380 5.29 -28.61 19.64
CA ALA A 380 5.22 -29.67 20.65
C ALA A 380 6.04 -29.34 21.91
N GLU A 381 7.10 -28.53 21.79
CA GLU A 381 7.93 -28.10 22.93
C GLU A 381 7.30 -26.99 23.79
N VAL A 382 6.31 -26.25 23.26
CA VAL A 382 5.68 -25.10 23.97
C VAL A 382 4.38 -25.48 24.69
N LYS A 383 3.97 -26.76 24.66
CA LYS A 383 2.74 -27.29 25.30
C LYS A 383 2.76 -27.33 26.85
N GLY A 384 3.57 -26.49 27.50
CA GLY A 384 3.73 -26.48 28.95
C GLY A 384 2.70 -25.65 29.72
N LYS A 385 2.21 -24.53 29.19
CA LYS A 385 1.29 -23.63 29.93
C LYS A 385 0.45 -22.82 28.94
N LEU A 386 -0.85 -22.70 29.22
CA LEU A 386 -1.85 -21.89 28.52
C LEU A 386 -2.69 -22.61 27.45
N PHE A 387 -3.49 -23.60 27.87
CA PHE A 387 -4.72 -23.97 27.18
C PHE A 387 -5.86 -24.00 28.18
N ASP A 388 -6.61 -22.92 28.18
CA ASP A 388 -8.02 -22.83 28.52
C ASP A 388 -8.40 -21.40 28.14
N TYR A 389 -9.08 -21.18 27.01
CA TYR A 389 -10.03 -20.07 26.82
C TYR A 389 -10.64 -19.95 25.41
N ILE A 390 -10.27 -20.78 24.43
CA ILE A 390 -10.94 -20.76 23.12
C ILE A 390 -11.20 -22.20 22.66
N VAL A 391 -12.27 -22.80 23.18
CA VAL A 391 -12.92 -23.96 22.56
C VAL A 391 -14.39 -23.63 22.42
N ASN A 392 -14.87 -23.63 21.18
CA ASN A 392 -16.27 -23.46 20.80
C ASN A 392 -17.11 -24.63 21.39
N PRO A 393 -18.23 -24.41 22.10
CA PRO A 393 -18.87 -25.42 22.94
C PRO A 393 -19.86 -26.32 22.19
N THR A 394 -19.49 -26.83 21.01
CA THR A 394 -20.35 -27.74 20.25
C THR A 394 -19.54 -28.93 19.75
N GLY A 395 -19.40 -29.95 20.60
CA GLY A 395 -18.77 -31.20 20.19
C GLY A 395 -18.29 -32.12 21.31
N SER A 396 -19.17 -32.54 22.22
CA SER A 396 -18.94 -33.79 22.98
C SER A 396 -20.26 -34.36 23.50
N SER A 397 -20.66 -35.48 22.92
CA SER A 397 -21.73 -36.35 23.38
C SER A 397 -21.37 -36.98 24.74
N ASN A 398 -22.21 -36.77 25.76
CA ASN A 398 -22.69 -37.86 26.63
C ASN A 398 -23.72 -37.39 27.69
N THR A 399 -24.79 -38.18 27.77
CA THR A 399 -25.78 -38.32 28.86
C THR A 399 -26.79 -37.20 29.10
N GLU A 400 -28.04 -37.48 28.69
CA GLU A 400 -29.27 -36.80 29.08
C GLU A 400 -29.40 -36.64 30.61
N ARG A 401 -29.61 -35.41 31.08
CA ARG A 401 -30.27 -35.14 32.37
C ARG A 401 -31.49 -34.27 32.14
N HIS A 402 -32.65 -34.87 32.36
CA HIS A 402 -33.93 -34.18 32.47
C HIS A 402 -33.92 -33.19 33.66
N VAL A 403 -34.42 -31.97 33.43
CA VAL A 403 -34.64 -30.99 34.51
C VAL A 403 -35.91 -31.40 35.28
N SER A 404 -35.76 -31.64 36.59
CA SER A 404 -36.82 -31.94 37.54
C SER A 404 -37.50 -30.65 38.04
N SER A 405 -38.80 -30.74 38.31
CA SER A 405 -39.73 -29.64 38.64
C SER A 405 -39.53 -28.97 40.00
N SER A 406 -38.32 -28.96 40.57
CA SER A 406 -38.04 -28.47 41.93
C SER A 406 -36.99 -27.37 42.07
N ASP A 407 -36.35 -26.90 41.00
CA ASP A 407 -35.42 -25.76 41.06
C ASP A 407 -36.16 -24.41 41.04
N LYS A 408 -36.39 -23.89 42.25
CA LYS A 408 -37.00 -22.58 42.52
C LYS A 408 -36.01 -21.45 42.20
N LEU A 409 -36.23 -20.74 41.09
CA LEU A 409 -35.74 -19.36 40.91
C LEU A 409 -36.87 -18.35 41.21
N GLY A 410 -36.57 -17.45 42.14
CA GLY A 410 -37.49 -16.44 42.66
C GLY A 410 -37.68 -15.23 41.74
N LYS A 411 -38.94 -14.78 41.73
CA LYS A 411 -39.49 -13.44 41.47
C LYS A 411 -39.32 -12.81 40.07
N ARG A 412 -40.43 -12.91 39.33
CA ARG A 412 -40.88 -12.07 38.21
C ARG A 412 -41.12 -10.62 38.64
N TYR A 413 -40.90 -9.67 37.73
CA TYR A 413 -41.82 -8.55 37.54
C TYR A 413 -42.39 -8.61 36.12
N ARG A 414 -43.70 -8.39 36.03
CA ARG A 414 -44.56 -8.57 34.86
C ARG A 414 -45.34 -7.27 34.66
N SER A 415 -45.25 -6.67 33.48
CA SER A 415 -46.16 -5.64 32.93
C SER A 415 -45.56 -5.24 31.57
N LEU A 416 -46.18 -5.32 30.38
CA LEU A 416 -47.57 -5.26 29.94
C LEU A 416 -47.70 -5.95 28.55
N ALA A 417 -48.94 -6.02 28.05
CA ALA A 417 -49.54 -6.98 27.11
C ALA A 417 -49.30 -6.71 25.58
N PRO A 418 -49.72 -7.64 24.68
CA PRO A 418 -49.14 -7.85 23.34
C PRO A 418 -49.99 -7.31 22.18
N LEU A 419 -49.37 -7.09 21.01
CA LEU A 419 -50.08 -6.95 19.74
C LEU A 419 -49.29 -7.60 18.59
N ASN A 420 -49.88 -8.66 18.02
CA ASN A 420 -49.55 -9.24 16.71
C ASN A 420 -50.05 -8.29 15.61
N VAL A 421 -49.25 -8.04 14.56
CA VAL A 421 -49.68 -8.06 13.15
C VAL A 421 -48.43 -8.27 12.26
N CYS A 422 -48.40 -9.36 11.48
CA CYS A 422 -47.57 -9.47 10.27
C CYS A 422 -48.29 -8.82 9.09
N ARG A 423 -47.61 -8.00 8.28
CA ARG A 423 -47.83 -7.85 6.82
C ARG A 423 -46.64 -7.12 6.15
N PRO A 424 -46.48 -7.22 4.81
CA PRO A 424 -45.18 -7.38 4.15
C PRO A 424 -44.66 -6.12 3.44
N VAL A 425 -43.37 -6.16 3.08
CA VAL A 425 -42.59 -5.34 2.12
C VAL A 425 -43.16 -3.98 1.70
N ASP A 426 -42.44 -2.91 2.02
CA ASP A 426 -42.12 -1.88 1.02
C ASP A 426 -40.84 -1.10 1.34
N SER A 427 -40.22 -0.69 0.24
CA SER A 427 -38.93 -0.04 0.03
C SER A 427 -38.70 1.25 0.84
N THR A 428 -37.60 1.35 1.60
CA THR A 428 -36.93 2.64 1.88
C THR A 428 -35.50 2.47 2.35
N SER A 429 -34.64 3.38 1.90
CA SER A 429 -33.20 3.50 2.10
C SER A 429 -32.69 3.21 3.52
N VAL A 430 -31.83 2.20 3.64
CA VAL A 430 -31.06 1.94 4.87
C VAL A 430 -29.67 2.58 4.70
N ALA A 431 -29.43 3.61 5.51
CA ALA A 431 -28.14 4.24 5.70
C ALA A 431 -27.11 3.23 6.25
N SER A 432 -25.88 3.32 5.75
CA SER A 432 -24.72 2.54 6.20
C SER A 432 -24.47 2.76 7.71
N PRO A 433 -24.20 1.71 8.51
CA PRO A 433 -23.80 1.87 9.89
C PRO A 433 -22.31 2.24 9.93
N GLU A 434 -22.01 3.46 10.36
CA GLU A 434 -20.65 3.92 10.67
C GLU A 434 -20.11 3.21 11.92
N GLU A 435 -18.81 2.95 11.89
CA GLU A 435 -18.03 2.26 12.91
C GLU A 435 -17.84 3.16 14.15
N ASP A 436 -18.64 2.93 15.19
CA ASP A 436 -18.45 3.58 16.49
C ASP A 436 -17.29 2.93 17.27
N GLU A 437 -16.06 3.37 16.99
CA GLU A 437 -15.01 3.39 18.02
C GLU A 437 -15.40 4.42 19.09
N HIS A 438 -15.20 4.11 20.37
CA HIS A 438 -15.60 4.95 21.51
C HIS A 438 -15.07 6.41 21.43
N GLN A 439 -15.79 7.32 20.79
CA GLN A 439 -15.43 8.74 20.70
C GLN A 439 -15.99 9.52 21.90
N GLU A 440 -15.11 10.05 22.74
CA GLU A 440 -15.45 10.87 23.91
C GLU A 440 -16.15 12.17 23.49
N VAL A 441 -17.43 12.33 23.88
CA VAL A 441 -18.25 13.52 23.59
C VAL A 441 -17.99 14.60 24.64
N VAL A 442 -17.62 15.79 24.19
CA VAL A 442 -17.28 16.92 25.07
C VAL A 442 -17.99 18.21 24.68
N SER A 443 -18.17 19.10 25.66
CA SER A 443 -18.69 20.45 25.43
C SER A 443 -17.57 21.38 24.94
N ILE A 444 -17.77 22.00 23.76
CA ILE A 444 -16.77 22.88 23.12
C ILE A 444 -16.46 24.08 24.02
N SER A 445 -17.48 24.74 24.59
CA SER A 445 -17.29 25.92 25.46
C SER A 445 -16.49 25.62 26.73
N THR A 446 -16.68 24.42 27.29
CA THR A 446 -15.93 23.97 28.48
C THR A 446 -14.45 23.73 28.16
N TRP A 447 -14.17 23.18 26.98
CA TRP A 447 -12.79 22.91 26.54
C TRP A 447 -12.04 24.16 26.12
N LEU A 448 -12.71 25.12 25.47
CA LEU A 448 -12.13 26.41 25.12
C LEU A 448 -11.78 27.25 26.37
N GLY A 449 -12.51 27.06 27.48
CA GLY A 449 -12.30 27.77 28.74
C GLY A 449 -11.27 27.15 29.68
N LYS A 450 -10.61 26.04 29.30
CA LYS A 450 -9.59 25.40 30.16
C LYS A 450 -8.36 26.30 30.29
N PRO A 451 -7.79 26.47 31.50
CA PRO A 451 -6.62 27.33 31.73
C PRO A 451 -5.34 26.84 31.03
N GLU A 452 -5.32 25.57 30.61
CA GLU A 452 -4.21 24.92 29.90
C GLU A 452 -4.20 25.21 28.39
N VAL A 453 -5.29 25.78 27.85
CA VAL A 453 -5.39 26.11 26.42
C VAL A 453 -4.70 27.44 26.16
N VAL A 454 -3.62 27.40 25.40
CA VAL A 454 -2.84 28.57 25.00
C VAL A 454 -3.57 29.33 23.88
N MET A 455 -4.15 28.59 22.92
CA MET A 455 -4.87 29.18 21.79
C MET A 455 -5.81 28.14 21.17
N SER A 456 -6.91 28.62 20.59
CA SER A 456 -7.87 27.81 19.84
C SER A 456 -8.15 28.42 18.47
N PHE A 457 -8.23 27.59 17.44
CA PHE A 457 -8.57 27.98 16.08
C PHE A 457 -9.76 27.19 15.58
N LYS A 458 -10.76 27.87 15.01
CA LYS A 458 -11.79 27.20 14.23
C LYS A 458 -11.20 26.80 12.87
N CYS A 459 -11.36 25.54 12.48
CA CYS A 459 -10.77 24.98 11.26
C CYS A 459 -11.66 23.89 10.67
N HIS A 460 -11.32 23.42 9.47
CA HIS A 460 -11.93 22.21 8.92
C HIS A 460 -10.88 21.12 8.87
N GLU A 461 -11.17 19.97 9.47
CA GLU A 461 -10.35 18.77 9.31
C GLU A 461 -10.62 18.17 7.92
N VAL A 462 -9.55 17.91 7.16
CA VAL A 462 -9.63 17.36 5.80
C VAL A 462 -9.16 15.91 5.84
N LYS A 463 -10.07 14.96 5.63
CA LYS A 463 -9.74 13.53 5.59
C LYS A 463 -9.20 13.11 4.22
N VAL A 464 -8.55 11.93 4.18
CA VAL A 464 -7.92 11.38 2.96
C VAL A 464 -8.94 11.13 1.84
N ASN A 465 -10.18 10.80 2.21
CA ASN A 465 -11.33 10.65 1.30
C ASN A 465 -11.94 12.00 0.84
N GLY A 466 -11.33 13.13 1.17
CA GLY A 466 -11.75 14.47 0.73
C GLY A 466 -12.90 15.07 1.56
N TYR A 467 -13.47 14.34 2.51
CA TYR A 467 -14.51 14.89 3.39
C TYR A 467 -13.91 15.92 4.35
N MET A 468 -14.68 16.98 4.57
CA MET A 468 -14.33 18.08 5.46
C MET A 468 -15.27 18.11 6.66
N TYR A 469 -14.71 18.20 7.85
CA TYR A 469 -15.48 18.29 9.08
C TYR A 469 -15.20 19.59 9.82
N ASP A 470 -16.26 20.31 10.19
CA ASP A 470 -16.17 21.47 11.08
C ASP A 470 -15.48 21.05 12.39
N SER A 471 -14.37 21.71 12.70
CA SER A 471 -13.50 21.32 13.81
C SER A 471 -12.89 22.52 14.53
N HIS A 472 -12.38 22.28 15.73
CA HIS A 472 -11.65 23.23 16.54
C HIS A 472 -10.29 22.64 16.90
N LEU A 473 -9.21 23.32 16.49
CA LEU A 473 -7.84 22.98 16.83
C LEU A 473 -7.46 23.73 18.12
N LEU A 474 -7.17 23.00 19.19
CA LEU A 474 -6.72 23.55 20.47
C LEU A 474 -5.25 23.21 20.69
N VAL A 475 -4.48 24.23 21.07
CA VAL A 475 -3.06 24.11 21.37
C VAL A 475 -2.88 24.36 22.86
N THR A 476 -2.37 23.36 23.57
CA THR A 476 -1.97 23.46 24.99
C THR A 476 -0.46 23.63 25.10
N ASP A 477 0.08 23.60 26.32
CA ASP A 477 1.51 23.65 26.57
C ASP A 477 2.29 22.40 26.09
N SER A 478 1.59 21.26 25.98
CA SER A 478 2.19 19.94 25.77
C SER A 478 1.54 19.15 24.64
N HIS A 479 0.26 19.40 24.33
CA HIS A 479 -0.54 18.63 23.38
C HIS A 479 -1.34 19.51 22.41
N VAL A 480 -1.63 18.93 21.25
CA VAL A 480 -2.61 19.42 20.29
C VAL A 480 -3.85 18.54 20.35
N TYR A 481 -5.02 19.18 20.43
CA TYR A 481 -6.32 18.52 20.42
C TYR A 481 -7.14 19.00 19.22
N VAL A 482 -7.88 18.09 18.59
CA VAL A 482 -8.86 18.42 17.56
C VAL A 482 -10.23 17.95 18.02
N LEU A 483 -11.13 18.91 18.16
CA LEU A 483 -12.53 18.68 18.48
C LEU A 483 -13.35 18.79 17.20
N ARG A 484 -14.03 17.72 16.80
CA ARG A 484 -14.91 17.71 15.62
C ARG A 484 -16.36 17.94 16.04
N ASP A 485 -17.01 18.92 15.43
CA ASP A 485 -18.38 19.28 15.77
C ASP A 485 -19.37 18.14 15.47
N LEU A 486 -20.33 17.92 16.38
CA LEU A 486 -21.31 16.85 16.26
C LEU A 486 -22.52 17.26 15.38
N PRO A 487 -22.84 16.51 14.31
CA PRO A 487 -24.03 16.77 13.50
C PRO A 487 -25.29 16.52 14.34
N GLY A 488 -26.07 17.57 14.60
CA GLY A 488 -27.34 17.50 15.34
C GLY A 488 -27.31 17.96 16.80
N LYS A 489 -26.14 18.26 17.38
CA LYS A 489 -26.02 18.86 18.74
C LYS A 489 -25.04 20.04 18.75
N ARG A 490 -25.59 21.25 18.63
CA ARG A 490 -24.79 22.49 18.69
C ARG A 490 -24.10 22.63 20.06
N GLY A 491 -22.80 22.91 20.04
CA GLY A 491 -21.97 23.12 21.24
C GLY A 491 -21.30 21.86 21.80
N PHE A 492 -21.50 20.70 21.17
CA PHE A 492 -20.82 19.44 21.51
C PHE A 492 -19.91 19.00 20.36
N ALA A 493 -18.81 18.33 20.69
CA ALA A 493 -17.83 17.82 19.74
C ALA A 493 -17.22 16.49 20.22
N HIS A 494 -16.69 15.71 19.30
CA HIS A 494 -15.85 14.54 19.59
C HIS A 494 -14.38 14.94 19.62
N ILE A 495 -13.61 14.39 20.57
CA ILE A 495 -12.14 14.50 20.52
C ILE A 495 -11.63 13.47 19.50
N VAL A 496 -11.15 13.92 18.35
CA VAL A 496 -10.69 13.03 17.28
C VAL A 496 -9.17 12.91 17.27
N VAL A 497 -8.46 13.96 17.67
CA VAL A 497 -6.99 13.96 17.73
C VAL A 497 -6.54 14.38 19.11
N ARG A 498 -5.61 13.60 19.68
CA ARG A 498 -4.86 13.92 20.90
C ARG A 498 -3.40 13.55 20.69
N ARG A 499 -2.57 14.51 20.31
CA ARG A 499 -1.15 14.27 19.99
C ARG A 499 -0.23 15.19 20.79
N PRO A 500 0.91 14.70 21.30
CA PRO A 500 1.89 15.55 21.96
C PRO A 500 2.56 16.46 20.93
N LEU A 501 2.87 17.70 21.32
CA LEU A 501 3.56 18.68 20.45
C LEU A 501 4.92 18.16 19.97
N SER A 502 5.61 17.35 20.79
CA SER A 502 6.90 16.75 20.44
C SER A 502 6.82 15.70 19.33
N ALA A 503 5.64 15.17 19.01
CA ALA A 503 5.48 14.24 17.90
C ALA A 503 5.45 14.95 16.53
N ILE A 504 5.17 16.26 16.50
CA ILE A 504 5.12 17.03 15.25
C ILE A 504 6.55 17.29 14.78
N VAL A 505 6.97 16.57 13.74
CA VAL A 505 8.32 16.69 13.15
C VAL A 505 8.37 17.70 12.02
N LYS A 506 7.25 17.92 11.32
CA LYS A 506 7.19 18.86 10.19
C LYS A 506 5.81 19.47 10.05
N ILE A 507 5.77 20.77 9.77
CA ILE A 507 4.55 21.51 9.43
C ILE A 507 4.72 22.02 8.00
N THR A 508 3.79 21.69 7.12
CA THR A 508 3.85 22.09 5.70
C THR A 508 2.58 22.83 5.29
N SER A 509 2.71 23.78 4.36
CA SER A 509 1.59 24.52 3.75
C SER A 509 1.73 24.54 2.24
N LYS A 510 0.63 24.41 1.48
CA LYS A 510 0.68 24.53 0.01
C LYS A 510 0.82 26.00 -0.42
N LYS A 511 1.66 26.30 -1.42
CA LYS A 511 1.87 27.68 -1.93
C LYS A 511 0.59 28.30 -2.52
N LYS A 512 -0.20 27.49 -3.25
CA LYS A 512 -1.48 27.90 -3.85
C LYS A 512 -2.61 28.03 -2.83
N HIS A 513 -2.53 27.29 -1.71
CA HIS A 513 -3.52 27.29 -0.62
C HIS A 513 -2.82 27.38 0.75
N PRO A 514 -2.39 28.58 1.17
CA PRO A 514 -1.66 28.77 2.42
C PRO A 514 -2.48 28.44 3.67
N GLU A 515 -3.81 28.41 3.54
CA GLU A 515 -4.75 28.02 4.61
C GLU A 515 -4.79 26.51 4.84
N LEU A 516 -4.33 25.70 3.89
CA LEU A 516 -4.23 24.25 4.03
C LEU A 516 -2.90 23.88 4.67
N ILE A 517 -2.96 23.50 5.95
CA ILE A 517 -1.83 23.12 6.78
C ILE A 517 -1.84 21.61 7.00
N THR A 518 -0.68 20.98 6.84
CA THR A 518 -0.46 19.58 7.15
C THR A 518 0.53 19.46 8.29
N PHE A 519 0.14 18.79 9.38
CA PHE A 519 1.03 18.37 10.45
C PHE A 519 1.51 16.96 10.14
N LYS A 520 2.82 16.75 10.08
CA LYS A 520 3.44 15.44 9.95
C LYS A 520 4.04 15.03 11.28
N TYR A 521 3.70 13.83 11.74
CA TYR A 521 4.16 13.25 12.99
C TYR A 521 5.19 12.16 12.72
N GLY A 522 6.16 11.99 13.62
CA GLY A 522 7.20 10.99 13.41
C GLY A 522 8.30 11.02 14.47
N VAL A 523 9.35 10.24 14.23
CA VAL A 523 10.56 10.20 15.05
C VAL A 523 11.76 10.50 14.16
N PRO A 524 12.68 11.40 14.58
CA PRO A 524 13.93 11.61 13.85
C PRO A 524 14.88 10.42 14.09
N GLU A 525 15.24 9.69 13.02
CA GLU A 525 16.20 8.58 13.08
C GLU A 525 17.43 8.94 12.25
N GLY A 526 18.44 9.53 12.90
CA GLY A 526 19.66 10.00 12.24
C GLY A 526 19.44 11.22 11.33
N GLU A 527 19.75 11.08 10.03
CA GLU A 527 19.57 12.14 9.01
C GLU A 527 18.23 12.03 8.27
N GLU A 528 17.46 10.95 8.47
CA GLU A 528 16.15 10.74 7.85
C GLU A 528 15.00 10.95 8.86
N LEU A 529 13.90 11.53 8.38
CA LEU A 529 12.67 11.75 9.16
C LEU A 529 11.65 10.67 8.79
N VAL A 530 11.44 9.70 9.68
CA VAL A 530 10.39 8.68 9.51
C VAL A 530 9.07 9.29 9.95
N ILE A 531 8.17 9.55 9.00
CA ILE A 531 6.84 10.09 9.25
C ILE A 531 5.91 8.91 9.54
N SER A 532 5.33 8.87 10.74
CA SER A 532 4.39 7.83 11.16
C SER A 532 2.93 8.18 10.84
N ASP A 533 2.58 9.46 10.82
CA ASP A 533 1.18 9.89 10.65
C ASP A 533 1.09 11.34 10.15
N MET A 534 -0.05 11.76 9.59
CA MET A 534 -0.28 13.13 9.15
C MET A 534 -1.74 13.59 9.27
N ASP A 535 -1.94 14.80 9.79
CA ASP A 535 -3.25 15.45 9.82
C ASP A 535 -3.27 16.69 8.91
N ARG A 536 -4.40 16.91 8.22
CA ARG A 536 -4.60 18.06 7.31
C ARG A 536 -5.75 18.94 7.79
N PHE A 537 -5.52 20.25 7.83
CA PHE A 537 -6.48 21.23 8.31
C PHE A 537 -6.55 22.44 7.39
N LEU A 538 -7.76 22.94 7.19
CA LEU A 538 -7.99 24.25 6.58
C LEU A 538 -8.21 25.28 7.70
N ILE A 539 -7.20 26.11 7.93
CA ILE A 539 -7.13 27.07 9.04
C ILE A 539 -7.15 28.50 8.46
N PRO A 540 -8.21 29.29 8.71
CA PRO A 540 -8.30 30.67 8.19
C PRO A 540 -7.14 31.58 8.61
N GLU A 541 -6.65 31.45 9.85
CA GLU A 541 -5.47 32.18 10.35
C GLU A 541 -4.19 31.31 10.38
N ALA A 542 -3.92 30.57 9.29
CA ALA A 542 -2.84 29.58 9.20
C ALA A 542 -1.45 30.09 9.63
N SER A 543 -1.06 31.30 9.21
CA SER A 543 0.26 31.89 9.56
C SER A 543 0.44 32.11 11.06
N LYS A 544 -0.64 32.50 11.74
CA LYS A 544 -0.63 32.73 13.20
C LYS A 544 -0.68 31.41 13.96
N ALA A 545 -1.51 30.46 13.51
CA ALA A 545 -1.62 29.14 14.09
C ALA A 545 -0.29 28.38 14.03
N THR A 546 0.33 28.30 12.85
CA THR A 546 1.62 27.62 12.65
C THR A 546 2.76 28.30 13.41
N GLY A 547 2.77 29.64 13.49
CA GLY A 547 3.72 30.39 14.29
C GLY A 547 3.65 30.07 15.78
N ILE A 548 2.43 30.06 16.35
CA ILE A 548 2.21 29.75 17.77
C ILE A 548 2.57 28.30 18.09
N ILE A 549 2.14 27.35 17.25
CA ILE A 549 2.44 25.93 17.42
C ILE A 549 3.95 25.70 17.37
N SER A 550 4.65 26.29 16.40
CA SER A 550 6.11 26.19 16.28
C SER A 550 6.83 26.76 17.50
N GLN A 551 6.36 27.91 18.02
CA GLN A 551 6.91 28.51 19.23
C GLN A 551 6.70 27.62 20.47
N GLN A 552 5.52 26.99 20.60
CA GLN A 552 5.25 26.08 21.72
C GLN A 552 6.06 24.79 21.62
N ILE A 553 6.24 24.22 20.43
CA ILE A 553 7.14 23.07 20.21
C ILE A 553 8.56 23.42 20.67
N LEU A 554 9.09 24.59 20.27
CA LEU A 554 10.43 25.03 20.67
C LEU A 554 10.54 25.28 22.17
N LYS A 555 9.48 25.82 22.81
CA LYS A 555 9.44 26.03 24.26
C LYS A 555 9.43 24.69 25.00
N HIS A 556 8.66 23.72 24.52
CA HIS A 556 8.54 22.39 25.09
C HIS A 556 9.80 21.51 24.89
N LEU A 557 10.57 21.75 23.83
CA LEU A 557 11.89 21.11 23.64
C LEU A 557 12.95 21.72 24.58
N LYS A 558 12.97 23.05 24.73
CA LYS A 558 13.91 23.74 25.64
C LYS A 558 13.68 23.39 27.11
N SER A 559 12.44 23.17 27.54
CA SER A 559 12.15 22.74 28.93
C SER A 559 12.62 21.31 29.20
N LYS A 560 12.71 20.45 28.18
CA LYS A 560 13.27 19.08 28.29
C LYS A 560 14.80 19.05 28.28
N GLU A 561 15.49 20.02 27.66
CA GLU A 561 16.96 20.11 27.67
C GLU A 561 17.54 20.55 29.03
N VAL A 562 16.76 21.19 29.90
CA VAL A 562 17.22 21.64 31.23
C VAL A 562 17.26 20.50 32.24
N THR A 563 16.60 19.36 31.98
CA THR A 563 16.56 18.19 32.88
C THR A 563 17.53 17.07 32.49
N SER A 564 18.32 17.22 31.42
CA SER A 564 19.36 16.27 31.03
C SER A 564 20.70 16.99 30.77
N SER A 565 21.71 16.66 31.59
CA SER A 565 23.11 17.05 31.35
C SER A 565 23.63 16.51 30.00
N PRO A 566 24.60 17.19 29.34
CA PRO A 566 24.67 17.21 27.88
C PRO A 566 25.61 16.16 27.28
N PRO A 567 25.37 15.73 26.03
CA PRO A 567 26.46 15.47 25.08
C PRO A 567 26.60 16.61 24.05
N ARG A 568 27.80 16.68 23.47
CA ARG A 568 28.38 17.84 22.78
C ARG A 568 27.94 18.00 21.32
N PHE A 569 28.04 19.27 20.87
CA PHE A 569 28.07 19.83 19.48
C PHE A 569 26.71 19.99 18.78
N PHE A 570 26.36 21.15 18.21
CA PHE A 570 27.14 22.02 17.31
C PHE A 570 26.94 23.53 17.52
N ARG A 571 28.05 24.30 17.42
CA ARG A 571 28.10 25.76 17.29
C ARG A 571 28.60 26.11 15.88
N TRP A 572 27.85 26.95 15.16
CA TRP A 572 28.20 27.45 13.83
C TRP A 572 29.31 28.51 13.87
N LYS A 573 30.41 28.31 13.09
CA LYS A 573 30.97 29.22 12.06
C LYS A 573 32.47 28.97 11.76
N ARG A 574 32.78 28.92 10.44
CA ARG A 574 34.02 29.29 9.71
C ARG A 574 35.37 28.87 10.29
N THR A 575 36.18 28.09 9.55
CA THR A 575 37.49 28.52 8.96
C THR A 575 37.98 27.49 7.91
N MET A 576 38.87 27.96 7.04
CA MET A 576 39.44 27.42 5.80
C MET A 576 40.59 26.39 5.95
N ILE A 577 40.82 25.67 4.83
CA ILE A 577 42.09 25.11 4.28
C ILE A 577 42.75 23.89 4.97
N GLY A 578 42.84 22.80 4.20
CA GLY A 578 44.04 21.95 4.13
C GLY A 578 43.90 20.52 4.68
N ALA A 579 43.60 19.55 3.80
CA ALA A 579 44.35 18.28 3.66
C ALA A 579 43.60 17.28 2.74
N ARG A 580 44.30 16.84 1.70
CA ARG A 580 43.94 15.76 0.78
C ARG A 580 43.99 14.40 1.49
N ASN A 581 42.95 13.57 1.34
CA ASN A 581 42.97 12.27 0.65
C ASN A 581 41.85 11.33 1.16
N LYS A 582 41.19 10.67 0.19
CA LYS A 582 40.41 9.43 0.31
C LYS A 582 39.20 9.45 1.25
N LEU A 583 38.12 10.12 0.86
CA LEU A 583 36.73 9.83 1.22
C LEU A 583 35.88 10.93 0.57
N GLY A 584 35.38 10.69 -0.64
CA GLY A 584 34.72 11.77 -1.38
C GLY A 584 33.87 11.27 -2.52
N VAL A 585 32.65 10.83 -2.19
CA VAL A 585 31.45 10.97 -3.06
C VAL A 585 30.15 11.16 -2.24
N HIS A 586 30.10 10.83 -0.95
CA HIS A 586 28.81 10.75 -0.22
C HIS A 586 28.29 12.00 0.54
N VAL A 587 28.94 13.17 0.49
CA VAL A 587 28.56 14.31 1.40
C VAL A 587 28.32 15.65 0.67
N PHE A 588 28.11 15.67 -0.65
CA PHE A 588 27.96 16.94 -1.39
C PHE A 588 26.56 17.28 -1.90
N VAL A 589 25.52 16.50 -1.56
CA VAL A 589 24.18 16.69 -2.17
C VAL A 589 23.17 17.43 -1.28
N ASP A 590 23.27 17.39 0.05
CA ASP A 590 22.15 17.83 0.91
C ASP A 590 22.24 19.25 1.49
N ASN A 591 23.30 20.00 1.20
CA ASN A 591 23.51 21.32 1.83
C ASN A 591 23.37 22.50 0.86
N PHE A 592 22.37 22.52 -0.02
CA PHE A 592 22.03 23.72 -0.81
C PHE A 592 20.54 23.85 -1.22
N GLU A 593 19.58 23.38 -0.44
CA GLU A 593 18.12 23.59 -0.71
C GLU A 593 17.60 25.01 -0.40
N ARG A 594 18.46 26.00 -0.17
CA ARG A 594 18.05 27.40 0.00
C ARG A 594 18.57 28.29 -1.12
N LYS A 595 18.09 28.09 -2.34
CA LYS A 595 17.97 29.16 -3.36
C LYS A 595 17.05 28.72 -4.50
N LYS A 596 15.82 29.24 -4.48
CA LYS A 596 14.86 29.16 -5.60
C LYS A 596 15.37 29.96 -6.80
N GLY A 597 15.29 29.37 -7.99
CA GLY A 597 15.31 30.09 -9.28
C GLY A 597 16.11 29.36 -10.35
N GLN A 598 15.42 28.82 -11.36
CA GLN A 598 15.91 28.25 -12.64
C GLN A 598 16.95 27.10 -12.59
N GLY A 599 17.65 26.84 -11.48
CA GLY A 599 18.62 25.76 -11.34
C GLY A 599 18.03 24.39 -10.96
N ASP A 600 16.74 24.32 -10.65
CA ASP A 600 16.10 23.13 -10.08
C ASP A 600 16.01 21.97 -11.10
N SER A 601 15.71 22.29 -12.38
CA SER A 601 15.66 21.27 -13.45
C SER A 601 17.04 20.69 -13.77
N LEU A 602 18.06 21.56 -13.92
CA LEU A 602 19.45 21.12 -14.15
C LEU A 602 20.00 20.31 -12.97
N PHE A 603 19.63 20.69 -11.74
CA PHE A 603 20.02 19.95 -10.54
C PHE A 603 19.35 18.56 -10.49
N LYS A 604 18.05 18.45 -10.77
CA LYS A 604 17.34 17.16 -10.87
C LYS A 604 17.94 16.25 -11.94
N MET A 605 18.28 16.81 -13.11
CA MET A 605 18.98 16.07 -14.16
C MET A 605 20.37 15.60 -13.73
N PHE A 606 21.12 16.45 -13.02
CA PHE A 606 22.44 16.09 -12.50
C PHE A 606 22.36 14.99 -11.43
N ARG A 607 21.37 15.07 -10.53
CA ARG A 607 21.10 14.04 -9.51
C ARG A 607 20.73 12.71 -10.16
N LEU A 608 19.80 12.72 -11.12
CA LEU A 608 19.42 11.50 -11.84
C LEU A 608 20.62 10.88 -12.57
N LYS A 609 21.51 11.68 -13.19
CA LYS A 609 22.75 11.15 -13.79
C LYS A 609 23.62 10.42 -12.77
N LEU A 610 23.73 10.93 -11.54
CA LEU A 610 24.49 10.29 -10.48
C LEU A 610 23.82 8.99 -10.01
N VAL A 611 22.49 8.99 -9.83
CA VAL A 611 21.72 7.80 -9.48
C VAL A 611 21.87 6.72 -10.55
N LEU A 612 21.67 7.07 -11.83
CA LEU A 612 21.84 6.16 -12.94
C LEU A 612 23.26 5.59 -13.00
N LYS A 613 24.30 6.44 -12.84
CA LYS A 613 25.67 5.94 -12.74
C LYS A 613 25.82 4.98 -11.56
N SER A 614 25.34 5.31 -10.37
CA SER A 614 25.45 4.44 -9.19
C SER A 614 24.78 3.08 -9.38
N VAL A 615 23.56 3.08 -9.94
CA VAL A 615 22.73 1.88 -10.11
C VAL A 615 23.26 0.98 -11.23
N PHE A 616 23.82 1.58 -12.29
CA PHE A 616 24.24 0.86 -13.50
C PHE A 616 25.76 0.78 -13.68
N SER A 617 26.59 1.21 -12.71
CA SER A 617 28.07 1.19 -12.79
C SER A 617 28.71 -0.18 -13.06
N TYR A 618 27.95 -1.28 -12.96
CA TYR A 618 28.43 -2.64 -13.19
C TYR A 618 28.02 -3.25 -14.54
N THR A 619 27.32 -2.51 -15.41
CA THR A 619 27.10 -3.00 -16.78
C THR A 619 28.41 -2.93 -17.54
N SER A 620 28.97 -4.10 -17.85
CA SER A 620 30.21 -4.27 -18.62
C SER A 620 30.23 -3.32 -19.82
N PRO A 621 31.34 -2.61 -20.09
CA PRO A 621 31.45 -1.76 -21.26
C PRO A 621 31.50 -2.66 -22.50
N TYR A 622 30.36 -2.87 -23.14
CA TYR A 622 30.30 -3.28 -24.53
C TYR A 622 30.10 -2.04 -25.39
N LEU A 623 31.13 -1.19 -25.42
CA LEU A 623 31.41 -0.21 -26.46
C LEU A 623 32.84 0.32 -26.32
#